data_AF-A0A088F2Z3-F1
#
_entry.id   AF-A0A088F2Z3-F1
#
_cell.length_a   1.000
_cell.length_b   1.000
_cell.length_c   1.000
_cell.angle_alpha   90.00
_cell.angle_beta   90.00
_cell.angle_gamma   90.00
#
_symmetry.space_group_name_H-M   'P 1'
#
loop_
_entity.id
_entity.type
_entity.pdbx_description
1 polymer ?
#
loop_
_entity_poly.entity_id
_entity_poly.type
_entity_poly.pdbx_seq_one_letter_code
_entity_poly.pdbx_strand_id
1 'polypeptide(L)'
;MSNIKKHYTILSIADKLQIHEVISKNSNKEKFEVLARYLDRLIQSDFNQLLSILYRIDVSEEKVKNVLFENQNKIPAGELIAQLLIERENEKIKLRAKYSKK
;
A
#
# COMPACT_ATOMS: atom_id res chain seq x y z
N MET A 1 10.17 -9.08 -8.93
CA MET A 1 10.02 -7.62 -9.17
C MET A 1 11.34 -6.96 -8.77
N SER A 2 11.92 -6.02 -9.53
CA SER A 2 13.20 -5.42 -9.12
C SER A 2 13.05 -4.56 -7.85
N ASN A 3 14.06 -4.57 -6.97
CA ASN A 3 14.06 -3.81 -5.72
C ASN A 3 13.84 -2.31 -5.93
N ILE A 4 14.28 -1.78 -7.08
CA ILE A 4 14.13 -0.38 -7.47
C ILE A 4 12.66 -0.01 -7.68
N LYS A 5 11.87 -0.86 -8.36
CA LYS A 5 10.44 -0.58 -8.59
C LYS A 5 9.64 -0.61 -7.29
N LYS A 6 9.91 -1.59 -6.41
CA LYS A 6 9.23 -1.70 -5.11
C LYS A 6 9.51 -0.46 -4.22
N HIS A 7 10.75 0.03 -4.24
CA HIS A 7 11.15 1.25 -3.53
C HIS A 7 10.33 2.47 -3.95
N TYR A 8 10.29 2.76 -5.25
CA TYR A 8 9.57 3.90 -5.81
C TYR A 8 8.06 3.85 -5.47
N THR A 9 7.46 2.67 -5.53
CA THR A 9 6.04 2.48 -5.25
C THR A 9 5.69 2.80 -3.79
N ILE A 10 6.52 2.38 -2.83
CA ILE A 10 6.28 2.67 -1.41
C ILE A 10 6.41 4.17 -1.12
N LEU A 11 7.41 4.85 -1.72
CA LEU A 11 7.56 6.29 -1.56
C LEU A 11 6.39 7.08 -2.17
N SER A 12 5.91 6.68 -3.35
CA SER A 12 4.74 7.30 -3.99
C SER A 12 3.47 7.16 -3.15
N ILE A 13 3.27 5.99 -2.52
CA ILE A 13 2.15 5.79 -1.58
C ILE A 13 2.36 6.66 -0.34
N ALA A 14 3.54 6.63 0.27
CA ALA A 14 3.83 7.41 1.47
C ALA A 14 3.64 8.92 1.25
N ASP A 15 4.02 9.44 0.09
CA ASP A 15 3.81 10.84 -0.29
C ASP A 15 2.32 11.20 -0.37
N LYS A 16 1.51 10.39 -1.08
CA LYS A 16 0.03 10.55 -1.15
C LYS A 16 -0.64 10.51 0.23
N LEU A 17 -0.05 9.76 1.16
CA LEU A 17 -0.53 9.56 2.51
C LEU A 17 0.13 10.50 3.54
N GLN A 18 1.07 11.34 3.09
CA GLN A 18 1.84 12.27 3.93
C GLN A 18 2.57 11.56 5.09
N ILE A 19 3.05 10.34 4.87
CA ILE A 19 3.79 9.55 5.86
C ILE A 19 5.29 9.87 5.77
N HIS A 20 5.69 11.01 6.33
CA HIS A 20 7.08 11.49 6.26
C HIS A 20 8.10 10.53 6.88
N GLU A 21 7.70 9.69 7.85
CA GLU A 21 8.58 8.70 8.48
C GLU A 21 9.14 7.67 7.46
N VAL A 22 8.43 7.40 6.36
CA VAL A 22 8.91 6.45 5.34
C VAL A 22 10.17 6.97 4.65
N ILE A 23 10.30 8.28 4.48
CA ILE A 23 11.42 8.90 3.75
C ILE A 23 12.74 8.70 4.49
N SER A 24 12.72 8.70 5.83
CA SER A 24 13.93 8.57 6.67
C SER A 24 14.46 7.15 6.79
N LYS A 25 13.77 6.13 6.25
CA LYS A 25 14.22 4.73 6.34
C LYS A 25 15.19 4.36 5.23
N ASN A 26 16.16 3.50 5.53
CA ASN A 26 17.25 3.18 4.61
C ASN A 26 16.94 1.99 3.70
N SER A 27 16.09 1.07 4.14
CA SER A 27 15.73 -0.12 3.36
C SER A 27 14.27 -0.13 2.92
N ASN A 28 13.96 -0.91 1.87
CA ASN A 28 12.57 -1.12 1.45
C ASN A 28 11.75 -1.88 2.48
N LYS A 29 12.41 -2.73 3.28
CA LYS A 29 11.77 -3.50 4.35
C LYS A 29 11.27 -2.54 5.43
N GLU A 30 12.13 -1.67 5.94
CA GLU A 30 11.75 -0.67 6.96
C GLU A 30 10.66 0.28 6.45
N LYS A 31 10.76 0.74 5.18
CA LYS A 31 9.72 1.58 4.55
C LYS A 31 8.37 0.88 4.52
N PHE A 32 8.36 -0.40 4.15
CA PHE A 32 7.16 -1.22 4.13
C PHE A 32 6.58 -1.39 5.54
N GLU A 33 7.42 -1.69 6.54
CA GLU A 33 6.98 -1.84 7.93
C GLU A 33 6.38 -0.56 8.49
N VAL A 34 6.94 0.62 8.17
CA VAL A 34 6.33 1.92 8.56
C VAL A 34 4.95 2.09 7.94
N LEU A 35 4.82 1.80 6.64
CA LEU A 35 3.53 1.87 5.94
C LEU A 35 2.51 0.89 6.55
N ALA A 36 2.91 -0.36 6.79
CA ALA A 36 2.06 -1.38 7.39
C ALA A 36 1.59 -0.96 8.79
N ARG A 37 2.50 -0.49 9.65
CA ARG A 37 2.14 0.02 10.99
C ARG A 37 1.21 1.22 10.94
N TYR A 38 1.38 2.12 9.98
CA TYR A 38 0.46 3.23 9.78
C TYR A 38 -0.95 2.73 9.43
N LEU A 39 -1.06 1.77 8.52
CA LEU A 39 -2.34 1.19 8.12
C LEU A 39 -3.00 0.40 9.25
N ASP A 40 -2.24 -0.36 10.04
CA ASP A 40 -2.75 -1.06 11.23
C ASP A 40 -3.34 -0.08 12.24
N ARG A 41 -2.68 1.07 12.46
CA ARG A 41 -3.24 2.13 13.31
C ARG A 41 -4.57 2.61 12.77
N LEU A 42 -4.68 2.90 11.48
CA LEU A 42 -5.95 3.33 10.88
C LEU A 42 -7.06 2.29 11.02
N ILE A 43 -6.75 1.00 10.84
CA ILE A 43 -7.73 -0.07 11.07
C ILE A 43 -8.30 -0.02 12.48
N GLN A 44 -7.47 0.27 13.48
CA GLN A 44 -7.84 0.28 14.89
C GLN A 44 -8.44 1.60 15.36
N SER A 45 -8.03 2.74 14.79
CA SER A 45 -8.36 4.07 15.31
C SER A 45 -9.21 4.94 14.37
N ASP A 46 -9.11 4.74 13.06
CA ASP A 46 -9.81 5.56 12.06
C ASP A 46 -10.06 4.79 10.75
N PHE A 47 -11.06 3.92 10.79
CA PHE A 47 -11.41 3.09 9.64
C PHE A 47 -11.92 3.93 8.45
N ASN A 48 -12.54 5.08 8.70
CA ASN A 48 -13.02 5.96 7.63
C ASN A 48 -11.85 6.56 6.84
N GLN A 49 -10.78 6.97 7.53
CA GLN A 49 -9.56 7.41 6.87
C GLN A 49 -8.95 6.28 6.03
N LEU A 50 -8.93 5.05 6.55
CA LEU A 50 -8.48 3.89 5.78
C LEU A 50 -9.30 3.71 4.49
N LEU A 51 -10.63 3.72 4.57
CA LEU A 51 -11.49 3.61 3.38
C LEU A 51 -11.20 4.74 2.38
N SER A 52 -11.07 5.98 2.84
CA SER A 52 -10.71 7.11 1.96
C SER A 52 -9.39 6.88 1.22
N ILE A 53 -8.41 6.25 1.87
CA ILE A 53 -7.12 5.93 1.26
C ILE A 53 -7.29 4.86 0.18
N LEU A 54 -8.01 3.80 0.48
CA LEU A 54 -8.28 2.69 -0.45
C LEU A 54 -8.93 3.21 -1.74
N TYR A 55 -9.95 4.06 -1.62
CA TYR A 55 -10.61 4.68 -2.78
C TYR A 55 -9.66 5.53 -3.62
N ARG A 56 -8.82 6.38 -3.00
CA ARG A 56 -7.86 7.23 -3.73
C ARG A 56 -6.83 6.42 -4.52
N ILE A 57 -6.50 5.22 -4.04
CA ILE A 57 -5.51 4.34 -4.67
C ILE A 57 -6.19 3.33 -5.61
N ASP A 58 -7.52 3.35 -5.73
CA ASP A 58 -8.31 2.45 -6.56
C ASP A 58 -8.20 0.97 -6.10
N VAL A 59 -8.33 0.78 -4.79
CA VAL A 59 -8.50 -0.53 -4.15
C VAL A 59 -9.92 -0.58 -3.58
N SER A 60 -10.71 -1.57 -3.99
CA SER A 60 -12.08 -1.73 -3.50
C SER A 60 -12.10 -2.26 -2.06
N GLU A 61 -13.09 -1.80 -1.28
CA GLU A 61 -13.35 -2.30 0.07
C GLU A 61 -13.60 -3.82 0.08
N GLU A 62 -14.30 -4.33 -0.92
CA GLU A 62 -14.54 -5.76 -1.10
C GLU A 62 -13.23 -6.56 -1.19
N LYS A 63 -12.26 -6.08 -2.00
CA LYS A 63 -10.96 -6.74 -2.13
C LYS A 63 -10.21 -6.76 -0.78
N VAL A 64 -10.29 -5.69 -0.01
CA VAL A 64 -9.70 -5.63 1.33
C VAL A 64 -10.39 -6.61 2.27
N LYS A 65 -11.73 -6.61 2.33
CA LYS A 65 -12.50 -7.55 3.15
C LYS A 65 -12.16 -9.00 2.83
N ASN A 66 -12.08 -9.37 1.55
CA ASN A 66 -11.73 -10.72 1.12
C ASN A 66 -10.32 -11.11 1.56
N VAL A 67 -9.33 -10.26 1.31
CA VAL A 67 -7.94 -10.55 1.71
C VAL A 67 -7.79 -10.66 3.22
N LEU A 68 -8.44 -9.77 3.98
CA LEU A 68 -8.45 -9.86 5.44
C LEU A 68 -9.11 -11.16 5.92
N PHE A 69 -10.26 -11.53 5.32
CA PHE A 69 -10.98 -12.74 5.66
C PHE A 69 -10.17 -14.01 5.37
N GLU A 70 -9.52 -14.09 4.21
CA GLU A 70 -8.71 -15.24 3.77
C GLU A 70 -7.42 -15.42 4.59
N ASN A 71 -6.90 -14.34 5.17
CA ASN A 71 -5.63 -14.30 5.89
C ASN A 71 -5.79 -14.03 7.39
N GLN A 72 -6.99 -14.23 7.93
CA GLN A 72 -7.26 -14.09 9.36
C GLN A 72 -6.23 -14.83 10.20
N ASN A 73 -5.64 -14.13 11.17
CA ASN A 73 -4.66 -14.65 12.12
C ASN A 73 -3.34 -15.19 11.53
N LYS A 74 -3.08 -14.97 10.23
CA LYS A 74 -1.82 -15.40 9.58
C LYS A 74 -0.84 -14.24 9.38
N ILE A 75 -1.35 -13.09 8.96
CA ILE A 75 -0.57 -11.90 8.61
C ILE A 75 -1.27 -10.67 9.20
N PRO A 76 -0.52 -9.69 9.74
CA PRO A 76 -1.11 -8.43 10.19
C PRO A 76 -1.92 -7.75 9.09
N ALA A 77 -3.08 -7.19 9.45
CA ALA A 77 -4.01 -6.58 8.50
C ALA A 77 -3.36 -5.41 7.73
N GLY A 78 -2.56 -4.59 8.41
CA GLY A 78 -1.81 -3.49 7.81
C GLY A 78 -0.78 -3.94 6.79
N GLU A 79 -0.15 -5.10 6.99
CA GLU A 79 0.77 -5.67 5.99
C GLU A 79 0.03 -6.12 4.73
N LEU A 80 -1.12 -6.78 4.89
CA LEU A 80 -1.96 -7.21 3.77
C LEU A 80 -2.42 -6.01 2.94
N ILE A 81 -2.88 -4.94 3.61
CA ILE A 81 -3.31 -3.73 2.93
C ILE A 81 -2.13 -3.02 2.26
N ALA A 82 -0.97 -2.93 2.92
CA ALA A 82 0.23 -2.34 2.32
C ALA A 82 0.62 -3.08 1.03
N GLN A 83 0.53 -4.41 1.00
CA GLN A 83 0.77 -5.21 -0.20
C GLN A 83 -0.23 -4.87 -1.30
N LEU A 84 -1.53 -4.79 -0.98
CA LEU A 84 -2.57 -4.41 -1.95
C LEU A 84 -2.34 -3.04 -2.57
N LEU A 85 -1.97 -2.03 -1.77
CA LEU A 85 -1.68 -0.69 -2.26
C LEU A 85 -0.48 -0.70 -3.23
N ILE A 86 0.59 -1.42 -2.87
CA ILE A 86 1.79 -1.54 -3.71
C ILE A 86 1.48 -2.27 -5.01
N GLU A 87 0.72 -3.36 -4.97
CA GLU A 87 0.30 -4.09 -6.17
C GLU A 87 -0.48 -3.19 -7.12
N ARG A 88 -1.47 -2.46 -6.59
CA ARG A 88 -2.32 -1.57 -7.40
C ARG A 88 -1.52 -0.46 -8.07
N GLU A 89 -0.58 0.16 -7.36
CA GLU A 89 0.29 1.18 -7.95
C GLU A 89 1.25 0.60 -9.00
N ASN A 90 1.75 -0.62 -8.80
CA ASN A 90 2.55 -1.31 -9.81
C ASN A 90 1.74 -1.62 -11.08
N GLU A 91 0.47 -2.00 -10.95
CA GLU A 91 -0.43 -2.19 -12.09
C GLU A 91 -0.63 -0.89 -12.87
N LYS A 92 -0.84 0.25 -12.20
CA LYS A 92 -0.94 1.56 -12.85
C LYS A 92 0.32 1.89 -13.65
N ILE A 93 1.50 1.65 -13.09
CA ILE A 93 2.78 1.86 -13.78
C ILE A 93 2.87 0.98 -15.02
N LYS A 94 2.52 -0.31 -14.91
CA LYS A 94 2.52 -1.25 -16.05
C LYS A 94 1.55 -0.81 -17.15
N LEU A 95 0.33 -0.40 -16.78
CA LEU A 95 -0.67 0.10 -17.73
C LEU A 95 -0.17 1.34 -18.46
N ARG A 96 0.33 2.35 -17.75
CA ARG A 96 0.90 3.57 -18.35
C ARG A 96 2.04 3.24 -19.31
N ALA A 97 2.95 2.33 -18.93
CA ALA A 97 4.05 1.91 -19.80
C ALA A 97 3.58 1.17 -21.06
N LYS A 98 2.50 0.39 -20.98
CA LYS A 98 1.91 -0.33 -22.12
C LYS A 98 1.26 0.63 -23.12
N TYR A 99 0.59 1.68 -22.65
CA TYR A 99 -0.13 2.64 -23.50
C TYR A 99 0.70 3.85 -23.93
N SER A 100 1.81 4.16 -23.24
CA SER A 100 2.74 5.23 -23.63
C SER A 100 3.68 4.85 -24.78
N LYS A 101 3.72 3.57 -25.18
CA LYS A 101 4.53 3.06 -26.31
C LYS A 101 3.71 2.93 -27.60
N LYS A 102 2.56 3.58 -27.68
CA LYS A 102 1.71 3.65 -28.87
C LYS A 102 1.56 5.11 -29.27
#